data_AF-A0A933SVB0-F1
#
_entry.id   AF-A0A933SVB0-F1
#
_cell.length_a   1.000
_cell.length_b   1.000
_cell.length_c   1.000
_cell.angle_alpha   90.00
_cell.angle_beta   90.00
_cell.angle_gamma   90.00
#
_symmetry.space_group_name_H-M   'P 1'
#
loop_
_entity.id
_entity.type
_entity.pdbx_description
1 polymer ?
#
loop_
_entity_poly.entity_id
_entity_poly.type
_entity_poly.pdbx_seq_one_letter_code
_entity_poly.pdbx_strand_id
1 'polypeptide(L)' 'MKTTVKMTSIRLDTKLADEAVKVLGARNRSEAVHVALREIVALKKIRGTNSRIISRIFMAL' A
#
# COMPACT_ATOMS: atom_id res chain seq x y z
N MET A 1 12.14 11.82 -14.59
CA MET A 1 10.78 12.15 -15.09
C MET A 1 9.97 12.70 -13.93
N LYS A 2 9.23 13.81 -14.08
CA LYS A 2 8.31 14.32 -13.05
C LYS A 2 6.98 13.56 -13.16
N THR A 3 6.76 12.57 -12.30
CA THR A 3 5.53 11.78 -12.30
C THR A 3 4.37 12.60 -11.75
N THR A 4 3.51 13.11 -12.63
CA THR A 4 2.26 13.79 -12.25
C THR A 4 1.31 12.78 -11.61
N VAL A 5 1.22 12.79 -10.28
CA VAL A 5 0.32 11.92 -9.52
C VAL A 5 -1.12 12.34 -9.82
N LYS A 6 -1.89 11.47 -10.49
CA LYS A 6 -3.33 11.65 -10.66
C LYS A 6 -4.04 11.27 -9.36
N MET A 7 -4.52 12.26 -8.62
CA MET A 7 -5.39 12.02 -7.47
C MET A 7 -6.72 11.41 -7.95
N THR A 8 -7.24 10.41 -7.22
CA THR A 8 -8.50 9.74 -7.52
C THR A 8 -9.18 9.40 -6.19
N SER A 9 -10.49 9.60 -6.09
CA SER A 9 -11.25 9.27 -4.88
C SER A 9 -11.50 7.78 -4.80
N ILE A 10 -11.09 7.15 -3.69
CA ILE A 10 -11.24 5.72 -3.42
C ILE A 10 -11.85 5.58 -2.02
N ARG A 11 -12.85 4.71 -1.86
CA ARG A 11 -13.40 4.36 -0.54
C ARG A 11 -12.43 3.43 0.18
N LEU A 12 -12.01 3.82 1.38
CA LEU A 12 -11.04 3.12 2.22
C LEU A 12 -11.49 3.22 3.69
N ASP A 13 -11.20 2.20 4.50
CA ASP A 13 -11.41 2.30 5.95
C ASP A 13 -10.45 3.36 6.53
N THR A 14 -11.03 4.40 7.15
CA THR A 14 -10.28 5.51 7.73
C THR A 14 -9.45 5.10 8.94
N LYS A 15 -9.88 4.09 9.72
CA LYS A 15 -9.11 3.56 10.85
C LYS A 15 -7.86 2.84 10.36
N LEU A 16 -8.00 1.97 9.36
CA LEU A 16 -6.87 1.30 8.72
C LEU A 16 -5.89 2.31 8.09
N ALA A 17 -6.40 3.39 7.51
CA ALA A 17 -5.56 4.46 6.97
C ALA A 17 -4.80 5.24 8.07
N ASP A 18 -5.42 5.48 9.23
CA ASP A 18 -4.77 6.12 10.39
C ASP A 18 -3.79 5.19 11.11
N GLU A 19 -4.04 3.88 11.10
CA GLU A 19 -3.10 2.87 11.58
C GLU A 19 -1.88 2.76 10.66
N ALA A 20 -2.10 2.68 9.34
CA ALA A 20 -1.03 2.67 8.34
C ALA A 20 -0.14 3.94 8.41
N VAL A 21 -0.71 5.10 8.72
CA VAL A 21 0.05 6.33 9.01
C VAL A 21 1.04 6.14 10.17
N LYS A 22 0.60 5.51 11.26
CA LYS A 22 1.45 5.24 12.44
C LYS A 22 2.51 4.17 12.16
N VAL A 23 2.10 3.05 11.57
CA VAL A 23 2.98 1.89 11.33
C VAL A 23 4.04 2.18 10.27
N LEU A 24 3.71 2.96 9.24
CA LEU A 24 4.64 3.31 8.15
C LEU A 24 5.38 4.64 8.37
N GLY A 25 5.14 5.34 9.48
CA GLY A 25 5.74 6.65 9.78
C GLY A 25 5.41 7.76 8.77
N ALA A 26 4.28 7.64 8.06
CA ALA A 26 3.89 8.57 7.01
C ALA A 26 3.29 9.86 7.57
N ARG A 27 3.34 10.96 6.81
CA ARG A 27 2.83 12.28 7.23
C ARG A 27 1.31 12.39 7.09
N ASN A 28 0.69 11.57 6.25
CA ASN A 28 -0.75 11.55 6.00
C ASN A 28 -1.22 10.24 5.34
N ARG A 29 -2.53 10.00 5.36
CA ARG A 29 -3.20 8.80 4.80
C ARG A 29 -2.84 8.53 3.34
N SER A 30 -2.77 9.58 2.50
CA SER A 30 -2.47 9.44 1.07
C SER A 30 -1.02 8.99 0.84
N GLU A 31 -0.08 9.47 1.65
CA GLU A 31 1.33 9.03 1.63
C GLU A 31 1.48 7.59 2.11
N ALA A 32 0.81 7.21 3.22
CA ALA A 32 0.80 5.82 3.72
C ALA A 32 0.32 4.83 2.63
N VAL A 33 -0.76 5.17 1.92
CA VAL A 33 -1.28 4.36 0.79
C VAL A 33 -0.26 4.30 -0.36
N HIS A 34 0.42 5.40 -0.71
CA HIS A 34 1.45 5.38 -1.75
C HIS A 34 2.69 4.55 -1.38
N VAL A 35 3.09 4.54 -0.11
CA VAL A 35 4.19 3.71 0.40
C VAL A 35 3.80 2.23 0.34
N ALA A 36 2.68 1.84 0.95
CA ALA A 36 2.20 0.46 0.95
C ALA A 36 2.01 -0.11 -0.47
N LEU A 37 1.44 0.68 -1.39
CA LEU A 37 1.29 0.28 -2.80
C LEU A 37 2.63 0.15 -3.53
N ARG A 38 3.62 0.99 -3.22
CA ARG A 38 4.97 0.87 -3.80
C ARG A 38 5.66 -0.41 -3.33
N GLU A 39 5.59 -0.68 -2.03
CA GLU A 39 6.22 -1.85 -1.40
C GLU A 39 5.63 -3.15 -1.92
N ILE A 40 4.30 -3.32 -1.91
CA ILE A 40 3.66 -4.57 -2.36
C ILE A 40 3.92 -4.83 -3.86
N VAL A 41 3.98 -3.79 -4.69
CA VAL A 41 4.31 -3.91 -6.11
C VAL A 41 5.79 -4.27 -6.33
N ALA A 42 6.72 -3.66 -5.60
CA ALA A 42 8.14 -4.01 -5.68
C ALA A 42 8.41 -5.45 -5.22
N LEU A 43 7.87 -5.81 -4.05
CA LEU A 43 7.88 -7.15 -3.47
C LEU A 43 7.35 -8.22 -4.44
N LYS A 44 6.25 -7.92 -5.15
CA LYS A 44 5.66 -8.84 -6.14
C LYS A 44 6.51 -8.96 -7.41
N LYS A 45 7.11 -7.87 -7.90
CA LYS A 45 8.05 -7.89 -9.03
C LYS A 45 9.25 -8.78 -8.75
N ILE A 46 9.83 -8.68 -7.54
CA ILE A 46 10.99 -9.47 -7.13
C ILE A 46 10.66 -10.98 -7.04
N ARG A 47 9.45 -11.35 -6.60
CA ARG A 47 9.07 -12.75 -6.33
C ARG A 47 8.29 -13.46 -7.45
N GLY A 48 8.13 -12.83 -8.62
CA GLY A 48 7.51 -13.45 -9.81
C GLY A 48 6.09 -14.00 -9.60
N THR A 49 5.39 -13.59 -8.55
CA THR A 49 4.22 -14.32 -8.05
C THR A 49 2.94 -13.82 -8.71
N ASN A 50 2.28 -14.67 -9.50
CA ASN A 50 0.94 -14.36 -10.01
C ASN A 50 -0.05 -14.21 -8.86
N SER A 51 -0.87 -13.15 -8.92
CA SER A 51 -1.54 -12.64 -7.72
C SER A 51 -2.65 -13.56 -7.22
N ARG A 52 -2.56 -13.89 -5.94
CA ARG A 52 -3.67 -13.68 -5.03
C ARG A 52 -3.40 -12.34 -4.30
N ILE A 53 -4.05 -12.09 -3.16
CA ILE A 53 -3.88 -10.88 -2.33
C ILE A 53 -2.94 -11.00 -1.10
N ILE A 54 -2.69 -12.08 -0.33
CA ILE A 54 -2.81 -13.55 -0.49
C ILE A 54 -1.78 -14.07 -1.53
N SER A 55 -1.09 -15.21 -1.38
CA SER A 55 -1.01 -16.15 -0.24
C SER A 55 -0.03 -15.70 0.86
N ARG A 56 0.27 -14.40 0.95
CA ARG A 56 0.45 -13.63 2.21
C ARG A 56 -0.14 -12.22 1.98
N ILE A 57 -0.79 -11.47 2.88
CA ILE A 57 -1.11 -11.55 4.32
C ILE A 57 -1.05 -12.98 4.90
N PHE A 58 -2.15 -13.75 4.90
CA PHE A 58 -2.30 -15.23 4.72
C PHE A 58 -1.27 -16.26 5.28
N MET A 59 -0.32 -15.88 6.12
CA MET A 59 -0.35 -16.41 7.49
C MET A 59 -1.04 -15.40 8.43
N ALA A 60 -1.03 -14.12 8.04
CA ALA A 60 -1.71 -12.96 8.66
C ALA A 60 -1.15 -12.51 10.00
N LEU A 61 -0.64 -13.48 10.76
CA LEU A 61 0.25 -13.37 11.91
C LEU A 61 1.53 -14.17 11.62
#